data_AF-A0A1A8JTS4-F1
#
_entry.id   AF-A0A1A8JTS4-F1
#
_cell.length_a   1.000
_cell.length_b   1.000
_cell.length_c   1.000
_cell.angle_alpha   90.00
_cell.angle_beta   90.00
_cell.angle_gamma   90.00
#
_symmetry.space_group_name_H-M   'P 1'
#
loop_
_entity.id
_entity.type
_entity.pdbx_description
1 polymer ?
#
loop_
_entity_poly.entity_id
_entity_poly.type
_entity_poly.pdbx_seq_one_letter_code
_entity_poly.pdbx_strand_id
1 'polypeptide(L)'
;RRSRQASSMAAKTGLSVKSMIKAKSIAASILNMSENDLTDIMETDQTTVACMESLRDKEWLDHLNLMLQQKIPSAGQLMEAVRVKMKERKVLTEELAALAAPVSEKA
;
A
#
# COMPACT_ATOMS: atom_id res chain seq x y z
N ARG A 1 10.61 -35.61 28.63
CA ARG A 1 10.87 -35.78 27.18
C ARG A 1 10.17 -34.65 26.42
N ARG A 2 10.94 -33.83 25.71
CA ARG A 2 10.58 -32.83 24.68
C ARG A 2 9.40 -31.89 24.94
N SER A 3 9.78 -30.68 25.36
CA SER A 3 8.98 -29.46 25.26
C SER A 3 8.54 -29.22 23.80
N ARG A 4 7.23 -29.14 23.59
CA ARG A 4 6.59 -28.52 22.43
C ARG A 4 5.79 -27.35 22.97
N GLN A 5 6.27 -26.15 22.73
CA GLN A 5 5.43 -24.96 22.59
C GLN A 5 6.19 -23.95 21.73
N ALA A 6 5.88 -24.01 20.43
CA ALA A 6 6.09 -22.92 19.51
C ALA A 6 4.93 -21.93 19.71
N SER A 7 5.23 -20.70 20.15
CA SER A 7 4.44 -19.49 19.88
C SER A 7 4.90 -18.34 20.77
N SER A 8 5.90 -17.57 20.32
CA SER A 8 6.22 -16.24 20.83
C SER A 8 7.30 -15.66 19.90
N MET A 9 7.14 -14.60 19.13
CA MET A 9 6.11 -13.57 19.02
C MET A 9 6.23 -12.96 17.63
N ALA A 10 5.17 -13.05 16.84
CA ALA A 10 4.89 -12.11 15.76
C ALA A 10 4.36 -10.80 16.39
N ALA A 11 5.21 -10.11 17.15
CA ALA A 11 4.92 -8.82 17.76
C ALA A 11 6.00 -7.80 17.37
N LYS A 12 6.24 -7.68 16.07
CA LYS A 12 7.14 -6.66 15.50
C LYS A 12 6.32 -5.54 14.88
N THR A 13 5.51 -4.85 15.67
CA THR A 13 4.95 -3.55 15.31
C THR A 13 4.67 -2.77 16.59
N GLY A 14 5.63 -1.94 17.00
CA GLY A 14 5.44 -0.98 18.10
C GLY A 14 6.16 -1.32 19.40
N LEU A 15 7.49 -1.43 19.36
CA LEU A 15 8.26 -1.27 20.60
C LEU A 15 8.12 0.18 21.05
N SER A 16 7.58 0.39 22.26
CA SER A 16 7.44 1.73 22.84
C SER A 16 8.82 2.39 22.92
N VAL A 17 8.95 3.65 22.50
CA VAL A 17 10.19 4.46 22.57
C VAL A 17 10.87 4.33 23.95
N LYS A 18 10.07 4.29 25.03
CA LYS A 18 10.55 4.10 26.41
C LYS A 18 11.27 2.76 26.63
N SER A 19 10.74 1.67 26.07
CA SER A 19 11.38 0.35 26.15
C SER A 19 12.68 0.29 25.36
N MET A 20 12.74 0.96 24.22
CA MET A 20 13.94 1.02 23.37
C MET A 20 15.07 1.78 24.06
N ILE A 21 14.77 2.95 24.66
CA ILE A 21 15.75 3.73 25.45
C ILE A 21 16.31 2.89 26.60
N LYS A 22 15.44 2.17 27.33
CA LYS A 22 15.85 1.32 28.44
C LYS A 22 16.73 0.15 27.97
N ALA A 23 16.36 -0.50 26.87
CA ALA A 23 17.15 -1.59 26.30
C ALA A 23 18.53 -1.12 25.82
N LYS A 24 18.59 0.05 25.18
CA LYS A 24 19.83 0.70 24.74
C LYS A 24 20.76 1.00 25.91
N SER A 25 20.23 1.58 26.99
CA SER A 25 21.01 1.89 28.20
C SER A 25 21.56 0.62 28.88
N ILE A 26 20.76 -0.44 28.96
CA ILE A 26 21.20 -1.75 29.48
C ILE A 26 22.31 -2.34 28.60
N ALA A 27 22.15 -2.32 27.28
CA ALA A 27 23.14 -2.84 26.35
C ALA A 27 24.46 -2.06 26.42
N ALA A 28 24.40 -0.73 26.49
CA ALA A 28 25.57 0.14 26.68
C ALA A 28 26.36 -0.24 27.94
N SER A 29 25.65 -0.47 29.06
CA SER A 29 26.27 -0.89 30.31
C SER A 29 26.89 -2.29 30.26
N ILE A 30 26.28 -3.25 29.55
CA ILE A 30 26.81 -4.63 29.43
C ILE A 30 28.05 -4.65 28.54
N LEU A 31 28.03 -3.89 27.44
CA LEU A 31 29.10 -3.84 26.45
C LEU A 31 30.22 -2.86 26.82
N ASN A 32 30.06 -2.14 27.94
CA ASN A 32 30.99 -1.09 28.39
C ASN A 32 31.28 -0.05 27.29
N MET A 33 30.22 0.36 26.58
CA MET A 33 30.26 1.34 25.51
C MET A 33 29.28 2.47 25.81
N SER A 34 29.45 3.63 25.16
CA SER A 34 28.49 4.71 25.33
C SER A 34 27.19 4.41 24.60
N GLU A 35 26.09 5.00 25.08
CA GLU A 35 24.82 4.94 24.35
C GLU A 35 24.94 5.57 22.96
N ASN A 36 25.85 6.52 22.75
CA ASN A 36 26.05 7.14 21.44
C ASN A 36 26.63 6.14 20.45
N ASP A 37 27.71 5.46 20.81
CA ASP A 37 28.35 4.41 19.99
C ASP A 37 27.36 3.30 19.64
N LEU A 38 26.48 2.97 20.58
CA LEU A 38 25.44 1.98 20.36
C LEU A 38 24.33 2.48 19.41
N THR A 39 24.04 3.79 19.34
CA THR A 39 23.08 4.36 18.37
C THR A 39 23.55 4.16 16.95
N ASP A 40 24.82 4.47 16.72
CA ASP A 40 25.42 4.43 15.38
C ASP A 40 25.51 2.98 14.86
N ILE A 41 25.61 2.01 15.77
CA ILE A 41 25.58 0.57 15.45
C ILE A 41 24.14 0.03 15.38
N MET A 42 23.23 0.47 16.25
CA MET A 42 21.83 0.05 16.32
C MET A 42 20.92 0.74 15.31
N GLU A 43 21.43 1.69 14.52
CA GLU A 43 20.78 2.20 13.30
C GLU A 43 20.79 1.09 12.23
N THR A 44 20.19 -0.04 12.58
CA THR A 44 20.08 -1.23 11.75
C THR A 44 18.69 -1.25 11.15
N ASP A 45 18.68 -1.03 9.85
CA ASP A 45 17.85 -1.69 8.86
C ASP A 45 16.33 -1.57 8.91
N GLN A 46 15.69 -0.90 9.87
CA GLN A 46 14.23 -0.75 9.75
C GLN A 46 13.83 0.03 8.47
N THR A 47 14.67 0.96 8.04
CA THR A 47 14.59 1.63 6.73
C THR A 47 14.98 0.70 5.58
N THR A 48 15.97 -0.17 5.73
CA THR A 48 16.42 -1.08 4.66
C THR A 48 15.45 -2.25 4.47
N VAL A 49 14.88 -2.82 5.52
CA VAL A 49 13.84 -3.87 5.43
C VAL A 49 12.55 -3.29 4.84
N ALA A 50 12.13 -2.08 5.23
CA ALA A 50 10.99 -1.39 4.61
C ALA A 50 11.26 -1.04 3.13
N CYS A 51 12.49 -0.61 2.81
CA CYS A 51 12.92 -0.38 1.42
C CYS A 51 12.90 -1.69 0.62
N MET A 52 13.42 -2.79 1.17
CA MET A 52 13.41 -4.11 0.53
C MET A 52 12.01 -4.69 0.38
N GLU A 53 11.11 -4.48 1.36
CA GLU A 53 9.69 -4.81 1.23
C GLU A 53 9.04 -4.00 0.10
N SER A 54 9.32 -2.70 0.01
CA SER A 54 8.82 -1.86 -1.09
C SER A 54 9.35 -2.28 -2.47
N LEU A 55 10.58 -2.79 -2.55
CA LEU A 55 11.18 -3.29 -3.79
C LEU A 55 10.56 -4.63 -4.21
N ARG A 56 10.33 -5.55 -3.26
CA ARG A 56 9.64 -6.83 -3.54
C ARG A 56 8.19 -6.60 -3.97
N ASP A 57 7.50 -5.65 -3.36
CA ASP A 57 6.12 -5.31 -3.74
C ASP A 57 6.07 -4.71 -5.14
N LYS A 58 7.08 -3.90 -5.51
CA LYS A 58 7.23 -3.36 -6.86
C LYS A 58 7.45 -4.46 -7.91
N GLU A 59 8.37 -5.39 -7.65
CA GLU A 59 8.62 -6.52 -8.54
C GLU A 59 7.37 -7.40 -8.73
N TRP A 60 6.60 -7.61 -7.65
CA TRP A 60 5.33 -8.32 -7.71
C TRP A 60 4.27 -7.59 -8.54
N LEU A 61 4.15 -6.26 -8.38
CA LEU A 61 3.25 -5.44 -9.20
C LEU A 61 3.63 -5.44 -10.68
N ASP A 62 4.92 -5.36 -11.00
CA ASP A 62 5.40 -5.43 -12.38
C ASP A 62 5.10 -6.79 -13.02
N HIS A 63 5.24 -7.88 -12.25
CA HIS A 63 4.85 -9.23 -12.70
C HIS A 63 3.34 -9.35 -12.92
N LEU A 64 2.52 -8.80 -12.01
CA LEU A 64 1.07 -8.77 -12.14
C LEU A 64 0.65 -7.96 -13.38
N ASN A 65 1.27 -6.82 -13.62
CA ASN A 65 1.02 -5.98 -14.78
C ASN A 65 1.36 -6.72 -16.08
N LEU A 66 2.50 -7.42 -16.12
CA LEU A 66 2.87 -8.26 -17.26
C LEU A 66 1.83 -9.36 -17.51
N MET A 67 1.34 -10.03 -16.46
CA MET A 67 0.29 -11.05 -16.59
C MET A 67 -1.03 -10.45 -17.10
N LEU A 68 -1.43 -9.28 -16.61
CA LEU A 68 -2.64 -8.58 -17.05
C LEU A 68 -2.55 -8.16 -18.52
N GLN A 69 -1.39 -7.68 -18.96
CA GLN A 69 -1.13 -7.36 -20.36
C GLN A 69 -1.20 -8.61 -21.26
N GLN A 70 -0.71 -9.76 -20.78
CA GLN A 70 -0.73 -11.01 -21.54
C GLN A 70 -2.09 -11.70 -21.57
N LYS A 71 -2.96 -11.51 -20.56
CA LYS A 71 -4.20 -12.28 -20.39
C LYS A 71 -5.48 -11.58 -20.79
N ILE A 72 -5.46 -10.26 -21.04
CA ILE A 72 -6.61 -9.61 -21.63
C ILE A 72 -6.15 -8.59 -22.69
N PRO A 73 -5.72 -9.08 -23.88
CA PRO A 73 -5.32 -8.22 -25.00
C PRO A 73 -6.39 -7.20 -25.41
N SER A 74 -7.65 -7.45 -25.01
CA SER A 74 -8.83 -6.63 -25.29
C SER A 74 -9.31 -5.78 -24.11
N ALA A 75 -8.74 -5.86 -22.90
CA ALA A 75 -9.28 -5.14 -21.73
C ALA A 75 -9.25 -3.64 -21.93
N GLY A 76 -8.15 -3.11 -22.47
CA GLY A 76 -8.01 -1.69 -22.78
C GLY A 76 -9.05 -1.23 -23.81
N GLN A 77 -9.19 -1.96 -24.93
CA GLN A 77 -10.16 -1.64 -25.97
C GLN A 77 -11.61 -1.78 -25.49
N LEU A 78 -11.89 -2.78 -24.65
CA LEU A 78 -13.22 -3.00 -24.06
C LEU A 78 -13.59 -1.88 -23.08
N MET A 79 -12.68 -1.47 -22.20
CA MET A 79 -12.91 -0.34 -21.29
C MET A 79 -13.19 0.95 -22.04
N GLU A 80 -12.43 1.20 -23.12
CA GLU A 80 -12.63 2.37 -23.97
C GLU A 80 -14.00 2.34 -24.68
N ALA A 81 -14.39 1.18 -25.23
CA ALA A 81 -15.69 1.00 -25.87
C ALA A 81 -16.87 1.22 -24.88
N VAL A 82 -16.76 0.69 -23.66
CA VAL A 82 -17.76 0.90 -22.60
C VAL A 82 -17.83 2.38 -22.21
N ARG A 83 -16.68 3.05 -22.07
CA ARG A 83 -16.61 4.49 -21.75
C ARG A 83 -17.32 5.36 -22.79
N VAL A 84 -17.14 5.06 -24.08
CA VAL A 84 -17.82 5.78 -25.17
C VAL A 84 -19.33 5.61 -25.04
N LYS A 85 -19.83 4.38 -24.87
CA LYS A 85 -21.26 4.10 -24.72
C LYS A 85 -21.89 4.77 -23.50
N MET A 86 -21.17 4.85 -22.38
CA MET A 86 -21.64 5.56 -21.18
C MET A 86 -21.77 7.07 -21.42
N LYS A 87 -20.83 7.69 -22.15
CA LYS A 87 -20.92 9.11 -22.52
C LYS A 87 -22.11 9.39 -23.42
N GLU A 88 -22.32 8.57 -24.45
CA GLU A 88 -23.51 8.68 -25.32
C GLU A 88 -24.80 8.59 -24.50
N ARG A 89 -24.90 7.60 -23.61
CA ARG A 89 -26.08 7.45 -22.75
C ARG A 89 -26.30 8.65 -21.82
N LYS A 90 -25.23 9.24 -21.29
CA LYS A 90 -25.30 10.43 -20.45
C LYS A 90 -25.86 11.62 -21.24
N VAL A 91 -25.32 11.88 -22.43
CA VAL A 91 -25.79 12.94 -23.33
C VAL A 91 -27.27 12.75 -23.68
N LEU A 92 -27.68 11.55 -24.08
CA LEU A 92 -29.09 11.26 -24.40
C LEU A 92 -30.02 11.50 -23.20
N THR A 93 -29.56 11.21 -21.99
CA THR A 93 -30.36 11.46 -20.78
C THR A 93 -30.50 12.96 -20.50
N GLU A 94 -29.43 13.74 -20.73
CA GLU A 94 -29.44 15.20 -20.61
C GLU A 94 -30.34 15.84 -21.68
N GLU A 95 -30.27 15.38 -22.93
CA GLU A 95 -31.15 15.84 -24.01
C GLU A 95 -32.61 15.50 -23.75
N LEU A 96 -32.91 14.26 -23.31
CA LEU A 96 -34.28 13.90 -22.90
C LEU A 96 -34.78 14.75 -21.74
N ALA A 97 -33.93 15.04 -20.75
CA ALA A 97 -34.28 15.94 -19.66
C ALA A 97 -34.50 17.39 -20.13
N ALA A 98 -33.71 17.87 -21.10
CA ALA A 98 -33.86 19.18 -21.70
C ALA A 98 -35.15 19.29 -22.53
N LEU A 99 -35.53 18.22 -23.25
CA LEU A 99 -36.79 18.14 -23.99
C LEU A 99 -38.01 17.97 -23.07
N ALA A 100 -37.83 17.31 -21.92
CA ALA A 100 -38.89 17.12 -20.92
C ALA A 100 -39.03 18.29 -19.94
N ALA A 101 -38.03 19.17 -19.86
CA ALA A 101 -38.18 20.45 -19.18
C ALA A 101 -39.30 21.22 -19.90
N PRO A 102 -40.34 21.68 -19.18
CA PRO A 102 -41.46 22.34 -19.82
C PRO A 102 -40.93 23.50 -20.65
N VAL A 103 -41.28 23.52 -21.94
CA VAL A 103 -41.26 24.73 -22.74
C VAL A 103 -42.07 25.72 -21.92
N SER A 104 -41.39 26.62 -21.20
CA SER A 104 -41.99 27.75 -20.51
C SER A 104 -42.57 28.62 -21.61
N GLU A 105 -43.78 28.26 -22.00
CA GLU A 105 -44.58 28.90 -23.00
C GLU A 105 -44.77 30.35 -22.54
N LYS A 106 -44.37 31.27 -23.40
CA LYS A 106 -44.84 32.64 -23.33
C LYS A 106 -46.38 32.59 -23.36
N ALA A 107 -47.01 32.85 -22.22
CA ALA A 107 -48.36 33.36 -22.13
C ALA A 107 -48.29 34.74 -21.47
#